data_AF-A0A2U3LAE0-F1
#
_entry.id   AF-A0A2U3LAE0-F1
#
_cell.length_a   1.000
_cell.length_b   1.000
_cell.length_c   1.000
_cell.angle_alpha   90.00
_cell.angle_beta   90.00
_cell.angle_gamma   90.00
#
_symmetry.space_group_name_H-M   'P 1'
#
loop_
_entity.id
_entity.type
_entity.pdbx_description
1 polymer ?
#
loop_
_entity_poly.entity_id
_entity_poly.type
_entity_poly.pdbx_seq_one_letter_code
_entity_poly.pdbx_strand_id
1 'polypeptide(L)'
;MKRLQFLCTPNRRASAATAFFASLILILAAAGSALAQSGAMSPYQGEQDGVSAGGKWMEFHSEDKMTGAKRVRFELVSNNYFREDPDYKPRVDLVCEDGKFKTAEFNPGVKIRPNRPGFWGQPQLEVEVRSDDVHNFHGWNWRGRILSMDKGTARGMMGAQILNIALPTPSGRQIAEFSPAGLNLDRVRQACDLTPKKPSKD
;
A
#
# COMPACT_ATOMS: atom_id res chain seq x y z
N MET A 1 -63.00 -30.30 -56.65
CA MET A 1 -63.30 -28.89 -56.37
C MET A 1 -62.56 -28.45 -55.10
N LYS A 2 -61.79 -27.35 -55.23
CA LYS A 2 -61.26 -26.38 -54.23
C LYS A 2 -60.48 -26.86 -52.98
N ARG A 3 -59.16 -26.61 -53.06
CA ARG A 3 -58.23 -26.29 -51.95
C ARG A 3 -58.72 -25.05 -51.16
N LEU A 4 -58.47 -25.02 -49.84
CA LEU A 4 -58.22 -23.79 -49.11
C LEU A 4 -56.96 -23.95 -48.24
N GLN A 5 -55.92 -23.21 -48.61
CA GLN A 5 -54.73 -22.97 -47.80
C GLN A 5 -55.02 -21.74 -46.92
N PHE A 6 -54.84 -21.85 -45.61
CA PHE A 6 -54.69 -20.69 -44.74
C PHE A 6 -53.22 -20.58 -44.32
N LEU A 7 -52.53 -19.62 -44.93
CA LEU A 7 -51.21 -19.17 -44.55
C LEU A 7 -51.32 -18.41 -43.22
N CYS A 8 -50.71 -18.94 -42.17
CA CYS A 8 -50.44 -18.18 -40.94
C CYS A 8 -49.04 -17.57 -41.09
N THR A 9 -48.98 -16.26 -41.26
CA THR A 9 -47.74 -15.49 -41.40
C THR A 9 -47.07 -15.33 -40.03
N PRO A 10 -45.80 -15.71 -39.82
CA PRO A 10 -45.09 -15.36 -38.59
C PRO A 10 -44.61 -13.92 -38.65
N ASN A 11 -45.01 -13.17 -37.63
CA ASN A 11 -44.74 -11.76 -37.45
C ASN A 11 -43.24 -11.52 -37.20
N ARG A 12 -42.47 -11.20 -38.25
CA ARG A 12 -41.01 -10.94 -38.23
C ARG A 12 -40.54 -9.80 -37.30
N ARG A 13 -41.44 -9.08 -36.64
CA ARG A 13 -41.12 -7.92 -35.79
C ARG A 13 -40.79 -8.26 -34.35
N ALA A 14 -41.15 -9.45 -33.87
CA ALA A 14 -40.92 -9.85 -32.47
C ALA A 14 -39.47 -10.32 -32.19
N SER A 15 -38.76 -10.83 -33.20
CA SER A 15 -37.40 -11.37 -33.01
C SER A 15 -36.27 -10.34 -33.03
N ALA A 16 -36.51 -9.13 -33.54
CA ALA A 16 -35.47 -8.10 -33.59
C ALA A 16 -35.28 -7.39 -32.25
N ALA A 17 -36.36 -7.15 -31.50
CA ALA A 17 -36.29 -6.40 -30.24
C ALA A 17 -35.52 -7.16 -29.14
N THR A 18 -35.69 -8.48 -29.04
CA THR A 18 -35.03 -9.32 -28.02
C THR A 18 -33.52 -9.45 -28.21
N ALA A 19 -33.02 -9.44 -29.45
CA ALA A 19 -31.59 -9.48 -29.75
C ALA A 19 -30.86 -8.16 -29.42
N PHE A 20 -31.53 -7.02 -29.58
CA PHE A 20 -30.99 -5.70 -29.22
C PHE A 20 -30.83 -5.52 -27.70
N PHE A 21 -31.78 -6.00 -26.89
CA PHE A 21 -31.66 -5.89 -25.43
C PHE A 21 -30.59 -6.82 -24.86
N ALA A 22 -30.45 -8.03 -25.39
CA ALA A 22 -29.42 -8.97 -24.95
C ALA A 22 -27.99 -8.49 -25.28
N SER A 23 -27.80 -7.87 -26.45
CA SER A 23 -26.50 -7.29 -26.83
C SER A 23 -26.14 -6.06 -26.00
N LEU A 24 -27.12 -5.22 -25.64
CA LEU A 24 -26.89 -4.05 -24.78
C LEU A 24 -26.48 -4.44 -23.35
N ILE A 25 -27.05 -5.52 -22.79
CA ILE A 25 -26.69 -6.03 -21.45
C ILE A 25 -25.27 -6.63 -21.45
N LEU A 26 -24.86 -7.33 -22.51
CA LEU A 26 -23.48 -7.85 -22.65
C LEU A 26 -22.43 -6.73 -22.78
N ILE A 27 -22.76 -5.64 -23.49
CA ILE A 27 -21.88 -4.47 -23.63
C ILE A 27 -21.74 -3.73 -22.29
N LEU A 28 -22.82 -3.60 -21.52
CA LEU A 28 -22.80 -3.00 -20.19
C LEU A 28 -22.03 -3.86 -19.16
N ALA A 29 -22.10 -5.19 -19.26
CA ALA A 29 -21.33 -6.10 -18.43
C ALA A 29 -19.81 -6.07 -18.73
N ALA A 30 -19.43 -5.89 -20.00
CA ALA A 30 -18.03 -5.73 -20.39
C ALA A 30 -17.44 -4.36 -19.94
N ALA A 31 -18.24 -3.29 -19.97
CA ALA A 31 -17.83 -1.97 -19.52
C ALA A 31 -17.65 -1.87 -17.99
N GLY A 32 -18.39 -2.67 -17.21
CA GLY A 32 -18.26 -2.72 -15.75
C GLY A 32 -16.99 -3.42 -15.24
N SER A 33 -16.32 -4.22 -16.08
CA SER A 33 -15.15 -5.01 -15.66
C SER A 33 -13.82 -4.25 -15.75
N ALA A 34 -13.80 -3.07 -16.39
CA ALA A 34 -12.60 -2.25 -16.59
C ALA A 34 -12.36 -1.21 -15.47
N LEU A 35 -13.29 -1.08 -14.51
CA LEU A 35 -13.26 -0.06 -13.45
C LEU A 35 -12.98 -0.70 -12.08
N ALA A 36 -11.86 -1.40 -11.91
CA ALA A 36 -11.45 -1.87 -10.58
C ALA A 36 -9.93 -2.13 -10.41
N GLN A 37 -9.06 -1.77 -11.35
CA GLN A 37 -7.62 -1.75 -11.05
C GLN A 37 -7.28 -0.44 -10.34
N SER A 38 -7.50 -0.43 -9.02
CA SER A 38 -6.94 0.57 -8.09
C SER A 38 -5.42 0.37 -7.97
N GLY A 39 -4.71 0.53 -9.07
CA GLY A 39 -3.25 0.54 -9.09
C GLY A 39 -2.72 1.91 -8.67
N ALA A 40 -1.66 1.94 -7.88
CA ALA A 40 -0.91 3.16 -7.60
C ALA A 40 0.27 3.22 -8.56
N MET A 41 0.40 4.29 -9.36
CA MET A 41 1.55 4.44 -10.24
C MET A 41 2.84 4.53 -9.42
N SER A 42 3.86 3.74 -9.77
CA SER A 42 5.14 3.84 -9.05
C SER A 42 5.88 5.13 -9.41
N PRO A 43 6.41 5.88 -8.42
CA PRO A 43 7.29 7.02 -8.69
C PRO A 43 8.74 6.60 -9.01
N TYR A 44 9.09 5.31 -8.92
CA TYR A 44 10.46 4.81 -9.06
C TYR A 44 10.69 4.14 -10.42
N GLN A 45 11.76 4.55 -11.10
CA GLN A 45 12.10 4.01 -12.42
C GLN A 45 12.43 2.52 -12.34
N GLY A 46 11.75 1.71 -13.17
CA GLY A 46 11.95 0.25 -13.21
C GLY A 46 11.19 -0.52 -12.14
N GLU A 47 10.38 0.17 -11.33
CA GLU A 47 9.37 -0.44 -10.47
C GLU A 47 8.04 -0.50 -11.21
N GLN A 48 7.35 -1.63 -11.06
CA GLN A 48 6.02 -1.87 -11.61
C GLN A 48 4.98 -1.06 -10.83
N ASP A 49 3.85 -0.77 -11.46
CA ASP A 49 2.72 -0.14 -10.78
C ASP A 49 2.25 -1.01 -9.60
N GLY A 50 1.86 -0.33 -8.53
CA GLY A 50 1.47 -0.94 -7.28
C GLY A 50 0.17 -1.71 -7.40
N VAL A 51 0.14 -2.88 -6.77
CA VAL A 51 -1.06 -3.71 -6.59
C VAL A 51 -1.47 -3.73 -5.12
N SER A 52 -2.76 -3.93 -4.82
CA SER A 52 -3.18 -3.99 -3.43
C SER A 52 -2.57 -5.20 -2.70
N ALA A 53 -1.98 -4.94 -1.53
CA ALA A 53 -1.52 -5.96 -0.59
C ALA A 53 -2.52 -6.19 0.55
N GLY A 54 -3.75 -5.70 0.43
CA GLY A 54 -4.79 -5.74 1.46
C GLY A 54 -4.81 -4.49 2.36
N GLY A 55 -6.01 -4.13 2.84
CA GLY A 55 -6.20 -2.90 3.60
C GLY A 55 -5.80 -1.66 2.78
N LYS A 56 -5.00 -0.77 3.38
CA LYS A 56 -4.43 0.42 2.71
C LYS A 56 -3.02 0.19 2.14
N TRP A 57 -2.57 -1.06 2.10
CA TRP A 57 -1.22 -1.39 1.65
C TRP A 57 -1.16 -1.58 0.14
N MET A 58 -0.10 -1.04 -0.45
CA MET A 58 0.27 -1.26 -1.84
C MET A 58 1.58 -2.04 -1.91
N GLU A 59 1.66 -3.00 -2.82
CA GLU A 59 2.85 -3.80 -3.12
C GLU A 59 3.39 -3.40 -4.48
N PHE A 60 4.69 -3.09 -4.54
CA PHE A 60 5.40 -2.72 -5.75
C PHE A 60 6.55 -3.69 -5.98
N HIS A 61 6.76 -4.08 -7.24
CA HIS A 61 7.81 -5.00 -7.64
C HIS A 61 8.85 -4.30 -8.51
N SER A 62 10.12 -4.57 -8.26
CA SER A 62 11.22 -4.12 -9.12
C SER A 62 12.31 -5.18 -9.22
N GLU A 63 13.15 -5.06 -10.22
CA GLU A 63 14.34 -5.89 -10.39
C GLU A 63 15.56 -4.98 -10.58
N ASP A 64 16.60 -5.22 -9.78
CA ASP A 64 17.85 -4.50 -9.90
C ASP A 64 18.55 -4.92 -11.20
N LYS A 65 18.65 -3.99 -12.16
CA LYS A 65 19.16 -4.29 -13.51
C LYS A 65 20.63 -4.77 -13.53
N MET A 66 21.41 -4.48 -12.49
CA MET A 66 22.82 -4.87 -12.43
C MET A 66 23.01 -6.24 -11.79
N THR A 67 22.22 -6.54 -10.77
CA THR A 67 22.39 -7.76 -9.94
C THR A 67 21.34 -8.83 -10.19
N GLY A 68 20.22 -8.49 -10.83
CA GLY A 68 19.03 -9.35 -10.97
C GLY A 68 18.26 -9.54 -9.66
N ALA A 69 18.61 -8.80 -8.60
CA ALA A 69 17.97 -8.93 -7.30
C ALA A 69 16.51 -8.49 -7.38
N LYS A 70 15.61 -9.35 -6.91
CA LYS A 70 14.16 -9.09 -6.95
C LYS A 70 13.76 -8.32 -5.72
N ARG A 71 13.20 -7.13 -5.91
CA ARG A 71 12.75 -6.26 -4.83
C ARG A 71 11.22 -6.19 -4.77
N VAL A 72 10.71 -6.21 -3.55
CA VAL A 72 9.30 -6.00 -3.24
C VAL A 72 9.20 -4.94 -2.16
N ARG A 73 8.36 -3.93 -2.39
CA ARG A 73 8.12 -2.84 -1.46
C ARG A 73 6.65 -2.80 -1.08
N PHE A 74 6.35 -2.93 0.21
CA PHE A 74 5.00 -2.71 0.73
C PHE A 74 4.91 -1.31 1.31
N GLU A 75 4.09 -0.46 0.72
CA GLU A 75 3.89 0.92 1.14
C GLU A 75 2.58 1.07 1.92
N LEU A 76 2.65 1.77 3.05
CA LEU A 76 1.50 2.26 3.78
C LEU A 76 1.58 3.79 3.86
N VAL A 77 0.61 4.44 3.24
CA VAL A 77 0.46 5.90 3.29
C VAL A 77 -0.34 6.29 4.52
N SER A 78 0.07 7.38 5.17
CA SER A 78 -0.61 7.93 6.34
C SER A 78 -2.03 8.43 6.04
N ASN A 79 -2.82 8.55 7.09
CA ASN A 79 -4.17 9.06 7.07
C ASN A 79 -4.22 10.59 6.97
N ASN A 80 -3.16 11.27 7.40
CA ASN A 80 -3.08 12.72 7.54
C ASN A 80 -1.82 13.30 6.86
N TYR A 81 -1.78 14.63 6.76
CA TYR A 81 -0.65 15.40 6.26
C TYR A 81 0.07 16.09 7.42
N PHE A 82 1.34 16.40 7.21
CA PHE A 82 2.05 17.33 8.08
C PHE A 82 1.81 18.76 7.64
N ARG A 83 1.93 19.71 8.58
CA ARG A 83 1.68 21.12 8.30
C ARG A 83 2.71 21.72 7.34
N GLU A 84 3.93 21.20 7.36
CA GLU A 84 5.04 21.67 6.55
C GLU A 84 4.92 21.31 5.07
N ASP A 85 4.20 20.23 4.75
CA ASP A 85 3.99 19.77 3.39
C ASP A 85 2.56 19.23 3.25
N PRO A 86 1.60 20.08 2.82
CA PRO A 86 0.20 19.68 2.65
C PRO A 86 -0.03 18.81 1.41
N ASP A 87 0.95 18.67 0.53
CA ASP A 87 0.84 17.90 -0.71
C ASP A 87 1.45 16.49 -0.57
N TYR A 88 2.30 16.28 0.44
CA TYR A 88 2.94 15.01 0.72
C TYR A 88 2.40 14.33 1.98
N LYS A 89 1.94 13.08 1.84
CA LYS A 89 1.60 12.22 2.98
C LYS A 89 2.82 11.43 3.46
N PRO A 90 3.13 11.47 4.77
CA PRO A 90 4.07 10.53 5.37
C PRO A 90 3.76 9.08 4.97
N ARG A 91 4.79 8.27 4.75
CA ARG A 91 4.64 6.86 4.37
C ARG A 91 5.62 5.96 5.10
N VAL A 92 5.22 4.71 5.29
CA VAL A 92 6.10 3.64 5.75
C VAL A 92 6.24 2.60 4.64
N ASP A 93 7.47 2.18 4.38
CA ASP A 93 7.83 1.18 3.40
C ASP A 93 8.45 -0.05 4.08
N LEU A 94 7.97 -1.25 3.79
CA LEU A 94 8.69 -2.51 4.06
C LEU A 94 9.39 -2.94 2.77
N VAL A 95 10.71 -2.92 2.77
CA VAL A 95 11.52 -3.26 1.60
C VAL A 95 12.13 -4.64 1.79
N CYS A 96 11.90 -5.48 0.80
CA CYS A 96 12.34 -6.86 0.76
C CYS A 96 13.09 -7.11 -0.54
N GLU A 97 14.13 -7.93 -0.47
CA GLU A 97 14.98 -8.25 -1.61
C GLU A 97 15.38 -9.72 -1.50
N ASP A 98 15.21 -10.44 -2.61
CA ASP A 98 15.46 -11.88 -2.74
C ASP A 98 14.76 -12.73 -1.68
N GLY A 99 13.48 -12.41 -1.43
CA GLY A 99 12.64 -13.14 -0.47
C GLY A 99 12.94 -12.82 1.00
N LYS A 100 13.80 -11.83 1.29
CA LYS A 100 14.22 -11.47 2.66
C LYS A 100 13.95 -10.00 2.96
N PHE A 101 13.46 -9.74 4.17
CA PHE A 101 13.34 -8.40 4.72
C PHE A 101 14.71 -7.72 4.75
N LYS A 102 14.80 -6.54 4.14
CA LYS A 102 16.02 -5.71 4.18
C LYS A 102 15.88 -4.57 5.16
N THR A 103 14.81 -3.79 5.03
CA THR A 103 14.63 -2.58 5.84
C THR A 103 13.15 -2.21 5.95
N ALA A 104 12.84 -1.45 7.00
CA ALA A 104 11.60 -0.71 7.13
C ALA A 104 11.95 0.78 7.17
N GLU A 105 11.31 1.57 6.33
CA GLU A 105 11.66 2.97 6.13
C GLU A 105 10.43 3.84 6.41
N PHE A 106 10.58 4.84 7.28
CA PHE A 106 9.58 5.88 7.45
C PHE A 106 10.04 7.13 6.72
N ASN A 107 9.26 7.58 5.74
CA ASN A 107 9.48 8.84 5.04
C ASN A 107 8.45 9.88 5.51
N PRO A 108 8.86 10.84 6.36
CA PRO A 108 7.96 11.83 6.93
C PRO A 108 7.64 12.99 5.97
N GLY A 109 8.32 13.11 4.83
CA GLY A 109 8.07 14.19 3.86
C GLY A 109 8.54 15.57 4.29
N VAL A 110 9.12 15.70 5.47
CA VAL A 110 9.51 16.99 6.04
C VAL A 110 10.97 17.00 6.41
N LYS A 111 11.55 18.20 6.49
CA LYS A 111 12.93 18.37 6.92
C LYS A 111 13.07 18.02 8.39
N ILE A 112 13.97 17.10 8.69
CA ILE A 112 14.27 16.65 10.06
C ILE A 112 15.66 17.11 10.47
N ARG A 113 15.79 17.46 11.76
CA ARG A 113 17.07 17.65 12.44
C ARG A 113 17.26 16.49 13.42
N PRO A 114 18.17 15.53 13.13
CA PRO A 114 18.52 14.46 14.07
C PRO A 114 18.86 15.04 15.44
N ASN A 115 18.37 14.41 16.51
CA ASN A 115 18.47 14.91 17.88
C ASN A 115 19.30 14.01 18.81
N ARG A 116 19.89 12.93 18.28
CA ARG A 116 20.76 12.03 19.04
C ARG A 116 21.79 11.34 18.13
N PRO A 117 22.98 11.02 18.63
CA PRO A 117 23.90 10.12 17.93
C PRO A 117 23.44 8.67 18.08
N GLY A 118 23.63 7.88 17.03
CA GLY A 118 23.54 6.43 17.09
C GLY A 118 24.82 5.81 17.64
N PHE A 119 24.78 4.50 17.88
CA PHE A 119 25.87 3.77 18.53
C PHE A 119 27.23 3.90 17.81
N TRP A 120 27.24 4.03 16.49
CA TRP A 120 28.45 4.23 15.68
C TRP A 120 28.58 5.68 15.16
N GLY A 121 27.92 6.64 15.81
CA GLY A 121 27.97 8.06 15.45
C GLY A 121 27.05 8.46 14.29
N GLN A 122 26.29 7.53 13.72
CA GLN A 122 25.30 7.88 12.69
C GLN A 122 24.21 8.80 13.28
N PRO A 123 23.71 9.79 12.52
CA PRO A 123 22.63 10.64 13.01
C PRO A 123 21.36 9.82 13.24
N GLN A 124 20.75 9.96 14.41
CA GLN A 124 19.48 9.34 14.77
C GLN A 124 18.44 10.38 15.17
N LEU A 125 17.17 10.02 14.97
CA LEU A 125 16.04 10.73 15.53
C LEU A 125 15.35 9.84 16.54
N GLU A 126 15.09 10.40 17.72
CA GLU A 126 14.15 9.80 18.65
C GLU A 126 12.71 10.09 18.19
N VAL A 127 11.96 9.02 17.98
CA VAL A 127 10.53 9.06 17.66
C VAL A 127 9.74 8.36 18.75
N GLU A 128 8.51 8.80 18.98
CA GLU A 128 7.56 8.04 19.78
C GLU A 128 6.64 7.27 18.84
N VAL A 129 6.53 5.97 19.07
CA VAL A 129 5.69 5.08 18.28
C VAL A 129 4.60 4.55 19.18
N ARG A 130 3.36 4.73 18.74
CA ARG A 130 2.20 4.06 19.31
C ARG A 130 1.71 3.00 18.33
N SER A 131 1.68 1.74 18.75
CA SER A 131 1.02 0.64 18.05
C SER A 131 -0.12 0.14 18.91
N ASP A 132 -1.35 0.35 18.46
CA ASP A 132 -2.58 0.11 19.21
C ASP A 132 -2.61 0.82 20.59
N ASP A 133 -2.42 0.07 21.68
CA ASP A 133 -2.41 0.54 23.08
C ASP A 133 -1.00 0.62 23.69
N VAL A 134 0.04 0.31 22.90
CA VAL A 134 1.44 0.30 23.34
C VAL A 134 2.18 1.52 22.79
N HIS A 135 2.94 2.20 23.65
CA HIS A 135 3.76 3.36 23.32
C HIS A 135 5.22 3.10 23.68
N ASN A 136 6.15 3.35 22.77
CA ASN A 136 7.59 3.20 22.98
C ASN A 136 8.38 4.31 22.26
N PHE A 137 9.59 4.60 22.75
CA PHE A 137 10.52 5.51 22.09
C PHE A 137 11.57 4.72 21.32
N HIS A 138 11.87 5.16 20.10
CA HIS A 138 12.83 4.50 19.22
C HIS A 138 13.85 5.50 18.67
N GLY A 139 15.13 5.11 18.66
CA GLY A 139 16.19 5.85 17.99
C GLY A 139 16.41 5.33 16.58
N TRP A 140 15.77 5.95 15.59
CA TRP A 140 15.88 5.51 14.18
C TRP A 140 16.97 6.26 13.44
N ASN A 141 17.73 5.53 12.62
CA ASN A 141 18.84 6.12 11.85
C ASN A 141 18.28 7.05 10.77
N TRP A 142 18.75 8.28 10.76
CA TRP A 142 18.44 9.25 9.72
C TRP A 142 19.32 9.05 8.50
N ARG A 143 18.71 8.84 7.33
CA ARG A 143 19.41 8.65 6.05
C ARG A 143 19.10 9.78 5.06
N GLY A 144 18.99 11.01 5.56
CA GLY A 144 18.83 12.23 4.74
C GLY A 144 17.40 12.54 4.28
N ARG A 145 16.56 11.54 4.06
CA ARG A 145 15.12 11.71 3.76
C ARG A 145 14.21 10.75 4.53
N ILE A 146 14.77 9.63 4.97
CA ILE A 146 14.03 8.54 5.62
C ILE A 146 14.63 8.25 6.99
N LEU A 147 13.80 7.72 7.87
CA LEU A 147 14.19 7.10 9.12
C LEU A 147 14.14 5.59 8.96
N SER A 148 15.26 4.93 9.21
CA SER A 148 15.35 3.47 9.21
C SER A 148 14.73 2.95 10.50
N MET A 149 13.55 2.36 10.38
CA MET A 149 12.83 1.75 11.48
C MET A 149 13.54 0.47 11.93
N ASP A 150 13.50 0.19 13.22
CA ASP A 150 13.95 -1.09 13.72
C ASP A 150 12.99 -2.22 13.31
N LYS A 151 13.53 -3.43 13.19
CA LYS A 151 12.76 -4.63 12.80
C LYS A 151 11.62 -4.94 13.78
N GLY A 152 11.77 -4.58 15.06
CA GLY A 152 10.75 -4.76 16.09
C GLY A 152 9.51 -3.94 15.77
N THR A 153 9.68 -2.65 15.49
CA THR A 153 8.59 -1.76 15.08
C THR A 153 7.93 -2.24 13.80
N ALA A 154 8.70 -2.66 12.80
CA ALA A 154 8.16 -3.18 11.54
C ALA A 154 7.22 -4.38 11.78
N ARG A 155 7.65 -5.34 12.60
CA ARG A 155 6.84 -6.51 12.97
C ARG A 155 5.62 -6.14 13.82
N GLY A 156 5.75 -5.14 14.69
CA GLY A 156 4.66 -4.59 15.50
C GLY A 156 3.57 -3.96 14.63
N MET A 157 3.97 -3.10 13.70
CA MET A 157 3.08 -2.44 12.73
C MET A 157 2.27 -3.46 11.92
N MET A 158 2.89 -4.52 11.42
CA MET A 158 2.20 -5.55 10.63
C MET A 158 1.05 -6.24 11.40
N GLY A 159 1.13 -6.29 12.73
CA GLY A 159 0.11 -6.89 13.59
C GLY A 159 -0.86 -5.88 14.20
N ALA A 160 -0.68 -4.58 13.97
CA ALA A 160 -1.43 -3.52 14.61
C ALA A 160 -2.71 -3.15 13.84
N GLN A 161 -3.66 -2.55 14.53
CA GLN A 161 -4.81 -1.88 13.92
C GLN A 161 -4.49 -0.41 13.62
N ILE A 162 -3.76 0.24 14.52
CA ILE A 162 -3.37 1.65 14.45
C ILE A 162 -1.87 1.75 14.70
N LEU A 163 -1.20 2.57 13.89
CA LEU A 163 0.18 2.97 14.13
C LEU A 163 0.26 4.50 14.07
N ASN A 164 0.73 5.13 15.13
CA ASN A 164 1.02 6.56 15.14
C ASN A 164 2.50 6.77 15.40
N ILE A 165 3.14 7.62 14.59
CA ILE A 165 4.56 7.97 14.72
C ILE A 165 4.64 9.46 14.97
N ALA A 166 5.11 9.82 16.16
CA ALA A 166 5.32 11.19 16.54
C ALA A 166 6.79 11.56 16.50
N LEU A 167 7.10 12.71 15.93
CA LEU A 167 8.45 13.19 15.74
C LEU A 167 8.54 14.72 15.87
N PRO A 168 9.71 15.25 16.27
CA PRO A 168 9.95 16.68 16.23
C PRO A 168 10.18 17.14 14.79
N THR A 169 9.49 18.21 14.40
CA THR A 169 9.64 18.89 13.13
C THR A 169 9.90 20.39 13.36
N PRO A 170 10.25 21.17 12.33
CA PRO A 170 10.47 22.61 12.48
C PRO A 170 9.25 23.38 13.00
N SER A 171 8.02 22.90 12.72
CA SER A 171 6.78 23.54 13.21
C SER A 171 6.31 23.04 14.59
N GLY A 172 7.09 22.16 15.23
CA GLY A 172 6.75 21.56 16.52
C GLY A 172 6.63 20.04 16.42
N ARG A 173 5.94 19.42 17.37
CA ARG A 173 5.72 17.97 17.33
C ARG A 173 4.56 17.64 16.39
N GLN A 174 4.80 16.77 15.41
CA GLN A 174 3.79 16.27 14.47
C GLN A 174 3.58 14.76 14.68
N ILE A 175 2.41 14.26 14.31
CA ILE A 175 2.03 12.85 14.47
C ILE A 175 1.52 12.34 13.12
N ALA A 176 2.20 11.36 12.54
CA ALA A 176 1.72 10.64 11.37
C ALA A 176 0.87 9.47 11.84
N GLU A 177 -0.37 9.40 11.35
CA GLU A 177 -1.33 8.37 11.72
C GLU A 177 -1.47 7.37 10.57
N PHE A 178 -1.49 6.08 10.89
CA PHE A 178 -1.55 5.00 9.92
C PHE A 178 -2.58 3.96 10.32
N SER A 179 -3.18 3.31 9.31
CA SER A 179 -4.11 2.19 9.49
C SER A 179 -3.52 0.92 8.88
N PRO A 180 -2.59 0.23 9.57
CA PRO A 180 -1.91 -0.95 9.05
C PRO A 180 -2.81 -2.19 8.92
N ALA A 181 -4.00 -2.19 9.53
CA ALA A 181 -4.95 -3.31 9.45
C ALA A 181 -5.26 -3.74 8.01
N GLY A 182 -5.49 -5.05 7.83
CA GLY A 182 -5.90 -5.62 6.55
C GLY A 182 -4.76 -6.02 5.61
N LEU A 183 -3.49 -5.82 6.01
CA LEU A 183 -2.32 -6.34 5.30
C LEU A 183 -2.42 -7.86 5.10
N ASN A 184 -2.19 -8.31 3.88
CA ASN A 184 -2.06 -9.73 3.56
C ASN A 184 -0.69 -10.24 4.03
N LEU A 185 -0.68 -10.86 5.21
CA LEU A 185 0.53 -11.35 5.84
C LEU A 185 1.20 -12.50 5.08
N ASP A 186 0.46 -13.27 4.27
CA ASP A 186 1.04 -14.33 3.44
C ASP A 186 1.92 -13.76 2.33
N ARG A 187 1.48 -12.65 1.71
CA ARG A 187 2.30 -11.91 0.73
C ARG A 187 3.59 -11.40 1.35
N VAL A 188 3.51 -10.80 2.54
CA VAL A 188 4.70 -10.31 3.24
C VAL A 188 5.62 -11.46 3.65
N ARG A 189 5.07 -12.58 4.14
CA ARG A 189 5.86 -13.76 4.48
C ARG A 189 6.59 -14.32 3.26
N GLN A 190 5.92 -14.39 2.11
CA GLN A 190 6.50 -14.86 0.86
C GLN A 190 7.62 -13.93 0.35
N ALA A 191 7.40 -12.62 0.39
CA ALA A 191 8.34 -11.63 -0.15
C ALA A 191 9.50 -11.31 0.79
N CYS A 192 9.30 -11.43 2.10
CA CYS A 192 10.21 -10.87 3.12
C CYS A 192 10.68 -11.88 4.16
N ASP A 193 10.10 -13.08 4.24
CA ASP A 193 10.32 -14.02 5.34
C ASP A 193 10.13 -13.34 6.72
N LEU A 194 9.12 -12.47 6.80
CA LEU A 194 8.81 -11.66 7.96
C LEU A 194 7.42 -12.00 8.49
N THR A 195 7.31 -12.14 9.80
CA THR A 195 6.05 -12.42 10.50
C THR A 195 5.72 -11.29 11.47
N PRO A 196 4.44 -11.01 11.73
CA PRO A 196 4.08 -9.99 12.71
C PRO A 196 4.54 -10.39 14.12
N LYS A 197 4.66 -9.40 15.00
CA LYS A 197 4.79 -9.59 16.44
C LYS A 197 3.72 -8.73 17.09
N LYS A 198 3.03 -9.27 18.10
CA LYS A 198 2.08 -8.45 18.88
C LYS A 198 2.86 -7.26 19.49
N PRO A 199 2.31 -6.03 19.45
CA PRO A 199 2.91 -4.91 20.18
C PRO A 199 3.11 -5.29 21.65
N SER A 200 4.32 -5.08 22.17
CA SER A 200 4.69 -5.36 23.56
C SER A 200 5.52 -4.19 24.10
N LYS A 201 5.49 -4.00 25.42
CA LYS A 201 6.26 -2.96 26.14
C LYS A 201 7.72 -3.37 26.42
N ASP A 202 8.14 -4.52 25.89
CA ASP A 202 9.41 -5.19 26.19
C ASP A 202 10.59 -4.63 25.39
#